data_AF-A0A842VW46-F1
#
_entry.id   AF-A0A842VW46-F1
#
_cell.length_a   1.000
_cell.length_b   1.000
_cell.length_c   1.000
_cell.angle_alpha   90.00
_cell.angle_beta   90.00
_cell.angle_gamma   90.00
#
_symmetry.space_group_name_H-M   'P 1'
#
loop_
_entity.id
_entity.type
_entity.pdbx_description
1 polymer ?
#
loop_
_entity_poly.entity_id
_entity_poly.type
_entity_poly.pdbx_seq_one_letter_code
_entity_poly.pdbx_strand_id
1 'polypeptide(L)'
;MDKKPIATKIELYKHRDQVKFTEGNVTIVHYELLNKETLKDINRKNALVVIPVSLMEVHGTFLPLGTDLLESIGWGNFVVPDALKNRRSEKKYIIVLFHPVPLGTGGIRGMKGTVNINRKTFRDAILDIVDGLVYAGFRKFFIPTAHHGNTHSTCIEEVVHII
;
A
#
# COMPACT_ATOMS: atom_id res chain seq x y z
N MET A 1 -12.80 -37.06 11.06
CA MET A 1 -11.73 -36.06 10.83
C MET A 1 -12.36 -34.69 10.88
N ASP A 2 -12.31 -34.05 12.03
CA ASP A 2 -12.79 -32.67 12.19
C ASP A 2 -11.92 -31.74 11.33
N LYS A 3 -12.48 -31.31 10.21
CA LYS A 3 -11.92 -30.18 9.46
C LYS A 3 -12.11 -28.96 10.35
N LYS A 4 -11.07 -28.56 11.08
CA LYS A 4 -10.99 -27.20 11.62
C LYS A 4 -11.36 -26.25 10.48
N PRO A 5 -12.28 -25.29 10.68
CA PRO A 5 -12.59 -24.32 9.65
C PRO A 5 -11.26 -23.65 9.27
N ILE A 6 -10.96 -23.60 7.97
CA ILE A 6 -9.87 -22.77 7.47
C ILE A 6 -10.21 -21.38 7.97
N ALA A 7 -9.48 -20.91 8.98
CA ALA A 7 -9.62 -19.58 9.53
C ALA A 7 -9.22 -18.58 8.43
N THR A 8 -10.12 -18.34 7.49
CA THR A 8 -9.99 -17.37 6.40
C THR A 8 -10.36 -15.99 6.94
N LYS A 9 -9.82 -15.63 8.11
CA LYS A 9 -9.47 -14.22 8.31
C LYS A 9 -8.22 -14.04 7.48
N ILE A 10 -8.39 -13.51 6.28
CA ILE A 10 -7.28 -13.05 5.46
C ILE A 10 -6.41 -12.19 6.39
N GLU A 11 -5.21 -12.67 6.71
CA GLU A 11 -4.35 -12.00 7.69
C GLU A 11 -4.00 -10.56 7.25
N LEU A 12 -4.16 -10.24 5.95
CA LEU A 12 -3.88 -8.95 5.33
C LEU A 12 -4.60 -7.78 6.02
N TYR A 13 -5.67 -8.04 6.76
CA TYR A 13 -6.47 -7.01 7.43
C TYR A 13 -6.55 -7.20 8.95
N LYS A 14 -5.59 -7.91 9.56
CA LYS A 14 -5.48 -7.96 11.03
C LYS A 14 -5.39 -6.54 11.58
N HIS A 15 -6.14 -6.26 12.64
CA HIS A 15 -6.18 -4.97 13.35
C HIS A 15 -6.73 -3.78 12.56
N ARG A 16 -7.38 -3.99 11.40
CA ARG A 16 -8.04 -2.88 10.66
C ARG A 16 -9.24 -2.28 11.41
N ASP A 17 -9.73 -2.92 12.45
CA ASP A 17 -10.70 -2.36 13.41
C ASP A 17 -10.06 -1.35 14.37
N GLN A 18 -8.72 -1.31 14.46
CA GLN A 18 -7.97 -0.45 15.34
C GLN A 18 -7.33 0.68 14.53
N VAL A 19 -7.52 1.92 14.97
CA VAL A 19 -6.86 3.08 14.35
C VAL A 19 -5.33 2.92 14.39
N LYS A 20 -4.82 2.35 15.48
CA LYS A 20 -3.40 2.19 15.78
C LYS A 20 -3.14 0.83 16.42
N PHE A 21 -2.19 0.10 15.86
CA PHE A 21 -1.67 -1.15 16.41
C PHE A 21 -0.17 -0.98 16.67
N THR A 22 0.39 -1.61 17.70
CA THR A 22 1.83 -1.54 17.99
C THR A 22 2.33 -2.89 18.44
N GLU A 23 3.43 -3.33 17.83
CA GLU A 23 4.07 -4.59 18.13
C GLU A 23 5.59 -4.39 18.12
N GLY A 24 6.21 -4.61 19.29
CA GLY A 24 7.61 -4.27 19.51
C GLY A 24 7.86 -2.77 19.31
N ASN A 25 8.77 -2.44 18.40
CA ASN A 25 9.15 -1.07 18.06
C ASN A 25 8.41 -0.50 16.83
N VAL A 26 7.45 -1.23 16.25
CA VAL A 26 6.69 -0.80 15.07
C VAL A 26 5.25 -0.48 15.47
N THR A 27 4.82 0.72 15.13
CA THR A 27 3.42 1.15 15.20
C THR A 27 2.84 1.19 13.79
N ILE A 28 1.72 0.52 13.56
CA ILE A 28 0.95 0.59 12.31
C ILE A 28 -0.30 1.44 12.55
N VAL A 29 -0.62 2.29 11.57
CA VAL A 29 -1.79 3.16 11.57
C VAL A 29 -2.49 3.08 10.23
N HIS A 30 -3.81 2.93 10.22
CA HIS A 30 -4.62 2.95 9.00
C HIS A 30 -5.07 4.37 8.70
N TYR A 31 -4.69 4.91 7.54
CA TYR A 31 -4.94 6.30 7.18
C TYR A 31 -6.43 6.65 7.17
N GLU A 32 -7.28 5.74 6.69
CA GLU A 32 -8.73 5.94 6.61
C GLU A 32 -9.43 6.00 7.97
N LEU A 33 -8.75 5.57 9.05
CA LEU A 33 -9.29 5.58 10.41
C LEU A 33 -8.80 6.79 11.22
N LEU A 34 -7.98 7.64 10.61
CA LEU A 34 -7.45 8.82 11.26
C LEU A 34 -8.53 9.90 11.47
N ASN A 35 -8.48 10.54 12.62
CA ASN A 35 -9.26 11.72 12.93
C ASN A 35 -8.31 12.86 13.34
N LYS A 36 -8.86 14.05 13.62
CA LYS A 36 -8.05 15.23 13.97
C LYS A 36 -7.15 15.01 15.20
N GLU A 37 -7.58 14.23 16.18
CA GLU A 37 -6.80 13.97 17.39
C GLU A 37 -5.68 12.96 17.11
N THR A 38 -6.01 11.82 16.48
CA THR A 38 -4.99 10.79 16.18
C THR A 38 -3.95 11.29 15.17
N LEU A 39 -4.30 12.23 14.29
CA LEU A 39 -3.36 12.91 13.41
C LEU A 39 -2.34 13.77 14.16
N LYS A 40 -2.70 14.40 15.29
CA LYS A 40 -1.77 15.21 16.10
C LYS A 40 -0.68 14.34 16.73
N ASP A 41 -1.04 13.12 17.11
CA ASP A 41 -0.15 12.18 17.80
C ASP A 41 0.85 11.47 16.87
N ILE A 42 0.71 11.66 15.55
CA ILE A 42 1.59 11.05 14.55
C ILE A 42 2.71 12.02 14.20
N ASN A 43 3.96 11.58 14.41
CA ASN A 43 5.12 12.29 13.89
C ASN A 43 5.23 12.07 12.37
N ARG A 44 4.46 12.85 11.61
CA ARG A 44 4.30 12.74 10.14
C ARG A 44 5.61 12.83 9.36
N LYS A 45 6.58 13.60 9.86
CA LYS A 45 7.91 13.71 9.24
C LYS A 45 8.73 12.42 9.38
N ASN A 46 8.46 11.61 10.40
CA ASN A 46 9.16 10.36 10.66
C ASN A 46 8.38 9.11 10.27
N ALA A 47 7.06 9.20 10.11
CA ALA A 47 6.21 8.11 9.65
C ALA A 47 6.50 7.76 8.18
N LEU A 48 6.55 6.46 7.89
CA LEU A 48 6.60 5.91 6.55
C LEU A 48 5.17 5.67 6.06
N VAL A 49 4.73 6.41 5.05
CA VAL A 49 3.46 6.15 4.38
C VAL A 49 3.65 5.07 3.34
N VAL A 50 2.88 3.99 3.44
CA VAL A 50 2.87 2.91 2.45
C VAL A 50 1.62 3.05 1.60
N ILE A 51 1.80 3.15 0.28
CA ILE A 51 0.72 3.36 -0.70
C ILE A 51 0.73 2.17 -1.67
N PRO A 52 -0.05 1.11 -1.43
CA PRO A 52 -0.14 -0.02 -2.35
C PRO A 52 -0.78 0.41 -3.68
N VAL A 53 -0.12 0.15 -4.80
CA VAL A 53 -0.60 0.55 -6.13
C VAL A 53 -0.41 -0.58 -7.14
N SER A 54 -1.51 -1.09 -7.68
CA SER A 54 -1.51 -2.00 -8.83
C SER A 54 -2.87 -2.00 -9.51
N LEU A 55 -2.91 -2.28 -10.81
CA LEU A 55 -4.16 -2.50 -11.55
C LEU A 55 -4.85 -3.83 -11.20
N MET A 56 -6.08 -3.96 -11.68
CA MET A 56 -6.79 -5.24 -11.76
C MET A 56 -6.53 -5.85 -13.13
N GLU A 57 -5.91 -7.03 -13.19
CA GLU A 57 -5.59 -7.70 -14.46
C GLU A 57 -5.70 -9.23 -14.42
N VAL A 58 -5.89 -9.80 -15.61
CA VAL A 58 -6.01 -11.25 -15.78
C VAL A 58 -4.67 -11.94 -15.53
N HIS A 59 -4.67 -12.87 -14.57
CA HIS A 59 -3.54 -13.74 -14.23
C HIS A 59 -3.85 -15.21 -14.52
N GLY A 60 -4.37 -15.47 -15.72
CA GLY A 60 -4.86 -16.80 -16.12
C GLY A 60 -6.15 -17.20 -15.40
N THR A 61 -6.39 -18.50 -15.27
CA THR A 61 -7.67 -19.06 -14.76
C THR A 61 -7.74 -19.22 -13.25
N PHE A 62 -6.61 -19.19 -12.55
CA PHE A 62 -6.53 -19.58 -11.14
C PHE A 62 -6.32 -18.41 -10.19
N LEU A 63 -5.75 -17.31 -10.66
CA LEU A 63 -5.43 -16.16 -9.82
C LEU A 63 -6.51 -15.08 -9.93
N PRO A 64 -6.84 -14.39 -8.82
CA PRO A 64 -7.76 -13.27 -8.85
C PRO A 64 -7.25 -12.11 -9.71
N LEU A 65 -8.18 -11.27 -10.19
CA LEU A 65 -7.83 -10.07 -10.94
C LEU A 65 -6.96 -9.08 -10.14
N GLY A 66 -7.10 -9.09 -8.81
CA GLY A 66 -6.37 -8.20 -7.91
C GLY A 66 -5.06 -8.75 -7.39
N THR A 67 -4.49 -9.80 -7.99
CA THR A 67 -3.26 -10.47 -7.50
C THR A 67 -2.15 -9.46 -7.20
N ASP A 68 -1.84 -8.57 -8.13
CA ASP A 68 -0.79 -7.57 -7.97
C ASP A 68 -1.08 -6.57 -6.85
N LEU A 69 -2.34 -6.21 -6.66
CA LEU A 69 -2.73 -5.28 -5.59
C LEU A 69 -2.69 -5.97 -4.23
N LEU A 70 -3.16 -7.21 -4.14
CA LEU A 70 -3.13 -8.00 -2.92
C LEU A 70 -1.70 -8.24 -2.43
N GLU A 71 -0.77 -8.50 -3.35
CA GLU A 71 0.65 -8.60 -3.01
C GLU A 71 1.19 -7.26 -2.48
N SER A 72 0.90 -6.15 -3.18
CA SER A 72 1.31 -4.80 -2.77
C SER A 72 0.74 -4.41 -1.39
N ILE A 73 -0.47 -4.85 -1.07
CA ILE A 73 -1.08 -4.72 0.26
C ILE A 73 -0.28 -5.54 1.30
N GLY A 74 0.12 -6.75 0.94
CA GLY A 74 0.95 -7.63 1.79
C GLY A 74 2.30 -7.01 2.15
N TRP A 75 2.92 -6.26 1.23
CA TRP A 75 4.14 -5.52 1.52
C TRP A 75 3.97 -4.54 2.70
N GLY A 76 2.89 -3.77 2.72
CA GLY A 76 2.59 -2.84 3.81
C GLY A 76 2.19 -3.51 5.12
N ASN A 77 1.39 -4.58 5.06
CA ASN A 77 0.87 -5.23 6.25
C ASN A 77 1.85 -6.20 6.92
N PHE A 78 2.79 -6.76 6.17
CA PHE A 78 3.67 -7.82 6.67
C PHE A 78 5.14 -7.55 6.45
N VAL A 79 5.55 -7.33 5.20
CA VAL A 79 6.98 -7.31 4.84
C VAL A 79 7.69 -6.09 5.44
N VAL A 80 7.13 -4.89 5.27
CA VAL A 80 7.72 -3.66 5.82
C VAL A 80 7.73 -3.67 7.35
N PRO A 81 6.62 -3.99 8.05
CA PRO A 81 6.63 -4.14 9.51
C PRO A 81 7.68 -5.13 10.00
N ASP A 82 7.74 -6.33 9.42
CA ASP A 82 8.69 -7.37 9.83
C ASP A 82 10.15 -6.94 9.62
N ALA A 83 10.45 -6.36 8.46
CA ALA A 83 11.78 -5.82 8.16
C ALA A 83 12.19 -4.72 9.16
N LEU A 84 11.27 -3.85 9.58
CA LEU A 84 11.56 -2.76 10.51
C LEU A 84 11.71 -3.23 11.96
N LYS A 85 10.96 -4.26 12.38
CA LYS A 85 11.11 -4.89 13.70
C LYS A 85 12.53 -5.38 13.93
N ASN A 86 13.12 -6.00 12.91
CA ASN A 86 14.43 -6.67 12.99
C ASN A 86 15.62 -5.72 12.75
N ARG A 87 15.41 -4.50 12.25
CA ARG A 87 16.52 -3.64 11.78
C ARG A 87 17.24 -2.88 12.88
N ARG A 88 16.51 -2.26 13.83
CA ARG A 88 17.03 -1.42 14.92
C ARG A 88 16.01 -1.33 16.05
N SER A 89 16.12 -2.19 17.04
CA SER A 89 15.13 -2.35 18.12
C SER A 89 15.00 -1.11 19.00
N GLU A 90 16.02 -0.24 19.06
CA GLU A 90 16.02 1.02 19.82
C GLU A 90 15.22 2.15 19.16
N LYS A 91 14.95 2.04 17.86
CA LYS A 91 14.18 3.04 17.11
C LYS A 91 12.72 2.66 17.04
N LYS A 92 11.84 3.61 17.32
CA LYS A 92 10.40 3.49 17.07
C LYS A 92 10.10 3.84 15.62
N TYR A 93 9.38 2.96 14.93
CA TYR A 93 8.91 3.15 13.57
C TYR A 93 7.41 3.34 13.55
N ILE A 94 6.93 4.28 12.73
CA ILE A 94 5.51 4.47 12.47
C ILE A 94 5.29 4.18 10.99
N ILE A 95 4.43 3.22 10.70
CA ILE A 95 3.95 2.90 9.37
C ILE A 95 2.52 3.43 9.27
N VAL A 96 2.24 4.22 8.26
CA VAL A 96 0.89 4.67 7.91
C VAL A 96 0.49 3.94 6.65
N LEU A 97 -0.45 3.01 6.77
CA LEU A 97 -1.01 2.30 5.64
C LEU A 97 -2.05 3.19 4.99
N PHE A 98 -1.75 3.66 3.78
CA PHE A 98 -2.71 4.36 2.95
C PHE A 98 -3.66 3.36 2.29
N HIS A 99 -4.83 3.84 1.85
CA HIS A 99 -5.79 3.00 1.16
C HIS A 99 -5.18 2.44 -0.14
N PRO A 100 -5.39 1.15 -0.46
CA PRO A 100 -4.89 0.58 -1.70
C PRO A 100 -5.45 1.32 -2.91
N VAL A 101 -4.62 1.57 -3.92
CA VAL A 101 -4.98 2.27 -5.15
C VAL A 101 -5.10 1.24 -6.28
N PRO A 102 -6.32 0.79 -6.64
CA PRO A 102 -6.55 -0.21 -7.68
C PRO A 102 -6.45 0.39 -9.10
N LEU A 103 -5.48 1.29 -9.31
CA LEU A 103 -5.21 1.94 -10.58
C LEU A 103 -3.86 1.46 -11.09
N GLY A 104 -3.75 1.33 -12.40
CA GLY A 104 -2.47 1.05 -13.04
C GLY A 104 -2.57 1.10 -14.56
N THR A 105 -1.41 1.15 -15.19
CA THR A 105 -1.22 1.19 -16.64
C THR A 105 -0.27 0.06 -17.08
N GLY A 106 -0.24 -0.26 -18.36
CA GLY A 106 0.64 -1.31 -18.89
C GLY A 106 0.03 -2.72 -18.91
N GLY A 107 -1.23 -2.87 -18.49
CA GLY A 107 -1.97 -4.12 -18.62
C GLY A 107 -2.36 -4.42 -20.07
N ILE A 108 -2.62 -5.69 -20.36
CA ILE A 108 -3.02 -6.15 -21.70
C ILE A 108 -4.42 -5.62 -22.04
N ARG A 109 -4.49 -4.61 -22.90
CA ARG A 109 -5.75 -3.99 -23.33
C ARG A 109 -6.63 -4.98 -24.09
N GLY A 110 -7.93 -4.96 -23.81
CA GLY A 110 -8.92 -5.83 -24.47
C GLY A 110 -9.11 -7.19 -23.81
N MET A 111 -8.28 -7.56 -22.84
CA MET A 111 -8.49 -8.76 -22.03
C MET A 111 -9.67 -8.56 -21.08
N LYS A 112 -10.65 -9.46 -21.13
CA LYS A 112 -11.84 -9.40 -20.27
C LYS A 112 -11.41 -9.54 -18.80
N GLY A 113 -11.70 -8.52 -18.00
CA GLY A 113 -11.33 -8.45 -16.59
C GLY A 113 -10.14 -7.52 -16.29
N THR A 114 -9.32 -7.19 -17.30
CA THR A 114 -8.23 -6.22 -17.14
C THR A 114 -8.73 -4.79 -17.26
N VAL A 115 -8.49 -3.98 -16.23
CA VAL A 115 -8.83 -2.55 -16.21
C VAL A 115 -7.55 -1.74 -16.35
N ASN A 116 -7.27 -1.28 -17.58
CA ASN A 116 -6.07 -0.50 -17.87
C ASN A 116 -6.37 1.01 -17.87
N ILE A 117 -5.69 1.77 -17.02
CA ILE A 117 -5.75 3.24 -16.97
C ILE A 117 -4.73 3.85 -17.94
N ASN A 118 -5.05 5.03 -18.48
CA ASN A 118 -4.11 5.81 -19.28
C ASN A 118 -2.88 6.18 -18.42
N ARG A 119 -1.67 6.05 -18.99
CA ARG A 119 -0.40 6.42 -18.37
C ARG A 119 -0.44 7.79 -17.67
N LYS A 120 -0.92 8.83 -18.35
CA LYS A 120 -1.00 10.19 -17.82
C LYS A 120 -1.91 10.25 -16.59
N THR A 121 -3.12 9.69 -16.70
CA THR A 121 -4.09 9.66 -15.61
C THR A 121 -3.56 8.88 -14.40
N PHE A 122 -2.88 7.76 -14.64
CA PHE A 122 -2.25 6.98 -13.58
C PHE A 122 -1.14 7.79 -12.89
N ARG A 123 -0.19 8.34 -13.65
CA ARG A 123 0.90 9.17 -13.10
C ARG A 123 0.36 10.36 -12.30
N ASP A 124 -0.58 11.11 -12.87
CA ASP A 124 -1.17 12.29 -12.23
C ASP A 124 -1.92 11.91 -10.95
N ALA A 125 -2.67 10.81 -10.95
CA ALA A 125 -3.38 10.35 -9.75
C ALA A 125 -2.42 10.00 -8.60
N ILE A 126 -1.31 9.31 -8.90
CA ILE A 126 -0.30 8.99 -7.88
C ILE A 126 0.40 10.27 -7.40
N LEU A 127 0.72 11.20 -8.31
CA LEU A 127 1.29 12.49 -7.95
C LEU A 127 0.36 13.29 -7.01
N ASP A 128 -0.92 13.41 -7.35
CA ASP A 128 -1.91 14.15 -6.55
C ASP A 128 -2.09 13.54 -5.16
N ILE A 129 -2.08 12.21 -5.05
CA ILE A 129 -2.12 11.51 -3.75
C ILE A 129 -0.89 11.86 -2.91
N VAL A 130 0.30 11.75 -3.49
CA VAL A 130 1.54 12.02 -2.76
C VAL A 130 1.64 13.50 -2.38
N ASP A 131 1.31 14.42 -3.30
CA ASP A 131 1.29 15.86 -3.05
C ASP A 131 0.33 16.21 -1.91
N GLY A 132 -0.89 15.66 -1.93
CA GLY A 132 -1.85 15.83 -0.85
C GLY A 132 -1.31 15.35 0.51
N LEU A 133 -0.57 14.23 0.54
CA LEU A 133 0.07 13.72 1.75
C LEU A 133 1.28 14.56 2.18
N VAL A 134 2.03 15.13 1.24
CA VAL A 134 3.11 16.10 1.50
C VAL A 134 2.53 17.36 2.14
N TYR A 135 1.46 17.92 1.59
CA TYR A 135 0.72 19.03 2.19
C TYR A 135 0.19 18.66 3.58
N ALA A 136 -0.27 17.43 3.77
CA ALA A 136 -0.67 16.91 5.07
C ALA A 136 0.52 16.69 6.04
N GLY A 137 1.77 16.91 5.63
CA GLY A 137 2.96 16.91 6.50
C GLY A 137 3.78 15.61 6.49
N PHE A 138 3.42 14.62 5.67
CA PHE A 138 4.18 13.38 5.50
C PHE A 138 5.39 13.59 4.58
N ARG A 139 6.49 12.87 4.84
CA ARG A 139 7.76 13.08 4.11
C ARG A 139 8.47 11.81 3.66
N LYS A 140 7.98 10.63 4.05
CA LYS A 140 8.58 9.34 3.70
C LYS A 140 7.51 8.47 3.09
N PHE A 141 7.75 8.01 1.88
CA PHE A 141 6.80 7.24 1.09
C PHE A 141 7.44 5.94 0.63
N PHE A 142 6.64 4.88 0.63
CA PHE A 142 6.94 3.63 -0.04
C PHE A 142 5.71 3.26 -0.86
N ILE A 143 5.88 3.16 -2.18
CA ILE A 143 4.79 2.92 -3.12
C ILE A 143 5.01 1.54 -3.75
N PRO A 144 4.66 0.44 -3.05
CA PRO A 144 4.83 -0.90 -3.59
C PRO A 144 3.86 -1.15 -4.74
N THR A 145 4.38 -1.77 -5.79
CA THR A 145 3.61 -2.37 -6.88
C THR A 145 4.14 -3.78 -7.14
N ALA A 146 3.26 -4.70 -7.52
CA ALA A 146 3.62 -6.04 -7.97
C ALA A 146 3.25 -6.29 -9.45
N HIS A 147 2.79 -5.25 -10.15
CA HIS A 147 2.64 -5.33 -11.60
C HIS A 147 4.00 -5.11 -12.28
N HIS A 148 4.43 -6.06 -13.10
CA HIS A 148 5.77 -6.10 -13.68
C HIS A 148 5.89 -5.35 -15.03
N GLY A 149 4.88 -4.58 -15.43
CA GLY A 149 4.92 -3.78 -16.67
C GLY A 149 5.80 -2.54 -16.54
N ASN A 150 6.80 -2.38 -17.43
CA ASN A 150 7.73 -1.24 -17.41
C ASN A 150 7.04 0.13 -17.34
N THR A 151 5.94 0.32 -18.09
CA THR A 151 5.23 1.61 -18.09
C THR A 151 4.67 1.96 -16.72
N HIS A 152 4.25 0.96 -15.94
CA HIS A 152 3.72 1.15 -14.58
C HIS A 152 4.82 1.61 -13.63
N SER A 153 5.92 0.87 -13.57
CA SER A 153 7.06 1.19 -12.71
C SER A 153 7.65 2.56 -13.03
N THR A 154 7.85 2.88 -14.32
CA THR A 154 8.35 4.20 -14.73
C THR A 154 7.42 5.34 -14.29
N CYS A 155 6.10 5.16 -14.31
CA CYS A 155 5.19 6.22 -13.83
C CYS A 155 5.35 6.46 -12.33
N ILE A 156 5.57 5.41 -11.54
CA ILE A 156 5.79 5.53 -10.09
C ILE A 156 7.14 6.19 -9.83
N GLU A 157 8.19 5.80 -10.55
CA GLU A 157 9.52 6.41 -10.46
C GLU A 157 9.49 7.90 -10.81
N GLU A 158 8.77 8.29 -11.87
CA GLU A 158 8.59 9.71 -12.23
C GLU A 158 7.99 10.52 -11.08
N VAL A 159 7.00 10.00 -10.36
CA VAL A 159 6.42 10.69 -9.20
C VAL A 159 7.44 10.85 -8.08
N VAL A 160 8.22 9.81 -7.80
CA VAL A 160 9.27 9.85 -6.75
C VAL A 160 10.36 10.88 -7.07
N HIS A 161 10.60 11.19 -8.35
CA HIS A 161 11.58 12.21 -8.75
C HIS A 161 11.06 13.65 -8.74
N ILE A 162 9.75 13.86 -8.62
CA ILE A 162 9.12 15.20 -8.63
C ILE A 162 8.98 15.78 -7.21
N ILE A 163 8.94 14.91 -6.20
CA ILE A 163 8.68 15.24 -4.77
C ILE A 163 9.96 15.43 -3.96
#